data_AF-A0A6A8Q4Q4-F1
#
_entry.id   AF-A0A6A8Q4Q4-F1
#
_cell.length_a   1.000
_cell.length_b   1.000
_cell.length_c   1.000
_cell.angle_alpha   90.00
_cell.angle_beta   90.00
_cell.angle_gamma   90.00
#
_symmetry.space_group_name_H-M   'P 1'
#
loop_
_entity.id
_entity.type
_entity.pdbx_description
1 polymer ?
#
loop_
_entity_poly.entity_id
_entity_poly.type
_entity_poly.pdbx_seq_one_letter_code
_entity_poly.pdbx_strand_id
1 'polypeptide(L)'
;MKHVAYSLLALTISFCSIACESTFEPIDESKGYNFSMYGTLNVEADTQWVRVMPVGETLIPSDSSSNGTVVTITRVSTGDTTVMNDSLFVFRYGQALAWNYWTTEKIYPNEVYRIDARNPEGKTSFAIVETPSQLEHPLVQYSGPDARGIAKGSYSKVFVEVSVKYIVEFPLTVTTEKVKFSLLNNVEYSNEGNYSVSIPNGIIGISSVFKIPESRFRIVGSELIIASGGKDWPDLSNLSEEEIFLPESVKNVENGVGLVAGVALLRMPLKSCYNDEGVHIPCEPLN
;
A
#
# COMPACT_ATOMS: atom_id res chain seq x y z
N MET A 1 48.16 46.50 -4.38
CA MET A 1 46.95 45.99 -5.06
C MET A 1 47.10 44.61 -5.72
N LYS A 2 48.30 44.15 -6.12
CA LYS A 2 48.46 42.81 -6.74
C LYS A 2 48.40 41.63 -5.74
N HIS A 3 48.73 41.83 -4.46
CA HIS A 3 48.72 40.74 -3.47
C HIS A 3 47.34 40.36 -2.93
N VAL A 4 46.36 41.27 -2.96
CA VAL A 4 44.98 41.00 -2.51
C VAL A 4 44.23 40.09 -3.49
N ALA A 5 44.56 40.17 -4.78
CA ALA A 5 43.95 39.33 -5.82
C ALA A 5 44.37 37.85 -5.71
N TYR A 6 45.61 37.56 -5.29
CA TYR A 6 46.07 36.18 -5.13
C TYR A 6 45.51 35.51 -3.86
N SER A 7 45.25 36.28 -2.80
CA SER A 7 44.64 35.75 -1.57
C SER A 7 43.16 35.40 -1.73
N LEU A 8 42.40 36.14 -2.55
CA LEU A 8 41.01 35.77 -2.85
C LEU A 8 40.94 34.51 -3.71
N LEU A 9 41.83 34.34 -4.70
CA LEU A 9 41.83 33.17 -5.59
C LEU A 9 42.20 31.87 -4.86
N ALA A 10 43.11 31.95 -3.88
CA ALA A 10 43.50 30.80 -3.06
C ALA A 10 42.40 30.35 -2.09
N LEU A 11 41.56 31.29 -1.60
CA LEU A 11 40.46 30.96 -0.70
C LEU A 11 39.28 30.29 -1.43
N THR A 12 39.02 30.65 -2.69
CA THR A 12 37.95 30.03 -3.49
C THR A 12 38.28 28.61 -3.92
N ILE A 13 39.56 28.30 -4.17
CA ILE A 13 39.99 26.95 -4.57
C ILE A 13 39.94 25.97 -3.39
N SER A 14 40.12 26.45 -2.14
CA SER A 14 40.09 25.60 -0.95
C SER A 14 38.68 25.22 -0.48
N PHE A 15 37.62 25.86 -1.00
CA PHE A 15 36.23 25.52 -0.68
C PHE A 15 35.59 24.50 -1.63
N CYS A 16 36.22 24.18 -2.77
CA CYS A 16 35.68 23.20 -3.72
C CYS A 16 35.98 21.73 -3.35
N SER A 17 36.74 21.47 -2.27
CA SER A 17 37.17 20.11 -1.91
C SER A 17 36.28 19.42 -0.88
N ILE A 18 35.20 20.05 -0.42
CA ILE A 18 34.25 19.45 0.55
C ILE A 18 32.93 19.04 -0.13
N ALA A 19 32.81 19.25 -1.45
CA ALA A 19 31.81 18.56 -2.25
C ALA A 19 32.28 17.11 -2.50
N CYS A 20 32.38 16.32 -1.42
CA CYS A 20 32.30 14.87 -1.56
C CYS A 20 30.92 14.59 -2.15
N GLU A 21 30.87 14.39 -3.46
CA GLU A 21 29.80 13.62 -4.10
C GLU A 21 29.71 12.32 -3.30
N SER A 22 28.69 12.19 -2.47
CA SER A 22 28.32 10.91 -1.90
C SER A 22 27.82 10.07 -3.06
N THR A 23 28.73 9.32 -3.68
CA THR A 23 28.39 8.36 -4.73
C THR A 23 27.34 7.43 -4.15
N PHE A 24 26.12 7.49 -4.69
CA PHE A 24 25.06 6.57 -4.35
C PHE A 24 25.46 5.19 -4.88
N GLU A 25 25.84 4.27 -4.00
CA GLU A 25 25.99 2.86 -4.34
C GLU A 25 24.65 2.16 -4.12
N PRO A 26 23.91 1.84 -5.20
CA PRO A 26 22.53 1.34 -5.08
C PRO A 26 22.42 -0.03 -4.38
N ILE A 27 23.48 -0.85 -4.41
CA ILE A 27 23.53 -2.16 -3.76
C ILE A 27 24.96 -2.38 -3.26
N ASP A 28 25.12 -2.36 -1.94
CA ASP A 28 26.37 -2.75 -1.30
C ASP A 28 26.41 -4.28 -1.22
N GLU A 29 27.15 -4.91 -2.14
CA GLU A 29 27.33 -6.38 -2.21
C GLU A 29 27.89 -6.96 -0.90
N SER A 30 28.55 -6.15 -0.06
CA SER A 30 29.08 -6.59 1.23
C SER A 30 27.97 -6.90 2.25
N LYS A 31 26.74 -6.43 2.03
CA LYS A 31 25.60 -6.68 2.94
C LYS A 31 25.01 -8.08 2.84
N GLY A 32 25.33 -8.85 1.79
CA GLY A 32 24.98 -10.27 1.69
C GLY A 32 23.47 -10.56 1.72
N TYR A 33 22.64 -9.67 1.16
CA TYR A 33 21.19 -9.87 1.09
C TYR A 33 20.81 -11.08 0.25
N ASN A 34 19.86 -11.87 0.75
CA ASN A 34 19.46 -13.13 0.12
C ASN A 34 18.14 -13.00 -0.62
N PHE A 35 17.15 -12.32 -0.02
CA PHE A 35 15.82 -12.16 -0.59
C PHE A 35 15.31 -10.72 -0.52
N SER A 36 14.47 -10.37 -1.48
CA SER A 36 13.55 -9.25 -1.38
C SER A 36 12.15 -9.79 -1.09
N MET A 37 11.50 -9.24 -0.06
CA MET A 37 10.18 -9.67 0.38
C MET A 37 9.22 -8.48 0.41
N TYR A 38 8.08 -8.60 -0.26
CA TYR A 38 7.06 -7.56 -0.32
C TYR A 38 5.66 -8.17 -0.19
N GLY A 39 4.86 -7.65 0.72
CA GLY A 39 3.48 -8.09 0.84
C GLY A 39 2.79 -7.55 2.08
N THR A 40 1.58 -8.02 2.30
CA THR A 40 0.82 -7.69 3.51
C THR A 40 0.13 -8.93 4.05
N LEU A 41 0.10 -9.08 5.37
CA LEU A 41 -0.79 -10.02 6.05
C LEU A 41 -2.08 -9.28 6.39
N ASN A 42 -3.16 -9.58 5.67
CA ASN A 42 -4.45 -8.94 5.87
C ASN A 42 -5.36 -9.82 6.75
N VAL A 43 -5.73 -9.31 7.92
CA VAL A 43 -6.61 -10.01 8.88
C VAL A 43 -8.02 -10.25 8.35
N GLU A 44 -8.44 -9.48 7.33
CA GLU A 44 -9.76 -9.62 6.68
C GLU A 44 -9.71 -10.47 5.40
N ALA A 45 -8.54 -10.92 4.95
CA ALA A 45 -8.41 -11.68 3.71
C ALA A 45 -8.47 -13.20 3.95
N ASP A 46 -9.20 -13.88 3.07
CA ASP A 46 -9.22 -15.35 3.03
C ASP A 46 -7.93 -15.96 2.46
N THR A 47 -7.16 -15.16 1.70
CA THR A 47 -5.90 -15.58 1.09
C THR A 47 -4.82 -14.52 1.31
N GLN A 48 -3.67 -14.96 1.80
CA GLN A 48 -2.49 -14.13 2.03
C GLN A 48 -1.52 -14.28 0.88
N TRP A 49 -0.83 -13.19 0.53
CA TRP A 49 0.15 -13.16 -0.55
C TRP A 49 1.41 -12.40 -0.10
N VAL A 50 2.56 -13.01 -0.32
CA VAL A 50 3.87 -12.38 -0.13
C VAL A 50 4.73 -12.67 -1.36
N ARG A 51 5.23 -11.63 -2.00
CA ARG A 51 6.25 -11.76 -3.04
C ARG A 51 7.59 -12.02 -2.38
N VAL A 52 8.30 -13.05 -2.82
CA VAL A 52 9.65 -13.38 -2.33
C VAL A 52 10.52 -13.67 -3.54
N MET A 53 11.55 -12.84 -3.74
CA MET A 53 12.47 -12.95 -4.87
C MET A 53 13.90 -13.04 -4.37
N PRO A 54 14.74 -13.95 -4.87
CA PRO A 54 16.17 -13.89 -4.63
C PRO A 54 16.72 -12.53 -5.03
N VAL A 55 17.59 -11.94 -4.20
CA VAL A 55 18.37 -10.77 -4.61
C VAL A 55 19.47 -11.28 -5.54
N GLY A 56 19.49 -10.78 -6.76
CA GLY A 56 20.44 -11.19 -7.80
C GLY A 56 20.95 -10.01 -8.60
N GLU A 57 21.88 -10.28 -9.51
CA GLU A 57 22.56 -9.27 -10.33
C GLU A 57 21.65 -8.60 -11.37
N THR A 58 20.49 -9.20 -11.67
CA THR A 58 19.55 -8.68 -12.66
C THR A 58 18.35 -8.00 -12.00
N LEU A 59 18.07 -6.77 -12.45
CA LEU A 59 16.89 -6.01 -12.02
C LEU A 59 15.57 -6.61 -12.53
N ILE A 60 15.64 -7.36 -13.64
CA ILE A 60 14.48 -7.96 -14.30
C ILE A 60 14.73 -9.47 -14.41
N PRO A 61 14.16 -10.27 -13.50
CA PRO A 61 14.27 -11.72 -13.55
C PRO A 61 13.57 -12.26 -14.80
N SER A 62 14.32 -13.01 -15.62
CA SER A 62 13.82 -13.66 -16.83
C SER A 62 13.82 -15.20 -16.74
N ASP A 63 14.35 -15.76 -15.65
CA ASP A 63 14.34 -17.20 -15.42
C ASP A 63 13.01 -17.64 -14.83
N SER A 64 12.33 -18.55 -15.54
CA SER A 64 11.04 -19.13 -15.17
C SER A 64 11.17 -20.48 -14.45
N SER A 65 12.40 -21.00 -14.30
CA SER A 65 12.64 -22.21 -13.53
C SER A 65 12.29 -21.97 -12.05
N SER A 66 11.77 -23.00 -11.39
CA SER A 66 11.48 -22.93 -9.95
C SER A 66 12.74 -22.55 -9.19
N ASN A 67 12.65 -21.51 -8.35
CA ASN A 67 13.78 -21.06 -7.54
C ASN A 67 14.06 -21.96 -6.32
N GLY A 68 13.26 -23.03 -6.12
CA GLY A 68 13.36 -23.95 -4.98
C GLY A 68 13.18 -23.29 -3.61
N THR A 69 12.73 -22.05 -3.55
CA THR A 69 12.60 -21.29 -2.30
C THR A 69 11.33 -21.73 -1.58
N VAL A 70 11.51 -22.13 -0.33
CA VAL A 70 10.43 -22.48 0.59
C VAL A 70 10.12 -21.27 1.44
N VAL A 71 8.85 -20.85 1.46
CA VAL A 71 8.37 -19.76 2.30
C VAL A 71 7.41 -20.31 3.35
N THR A 72 7.62 -19.95 4.61
CA THR A 72 6.77 -20.37 5.73
C THR A 72 6.28 -19.18 6.52
N ILE A 73 5.04 -19.27 7.00
CA ILE A 73 4.47 -18.33 7.96
C ILE A 73 4.27 -19.03 9.31
N THR A 74 4.78 -18.43 10.38
CA THR A 74 4.71 -18.97 11.74
C THR A 74 3.99 -17.98 12.65
N ARG A 75 2.92 -18.41 13.34
CA ARG A 75 2.31 -17.62 14.41
C ARG A 75 3.18 -17.75 15.66
N VAL A 76 3.74 -16.65 16.13
CA VAL A 76 4.76 -16.67 17.20
C VAL A 76 4.19 -17.14 18.53
N SER A 77 2.94 -16.80 18.83
CA SER A 77 2.28 -17.12 20.10
C SER A 77 1.97 -18.60 20.29
N THR A 78 1.69 -19.32 19.19
CA THR A 78 1.34 -20.76 19.23
C THR A 78 2.45 -21.66 18.68
N GLY A 79 3.33 -21.14 17.82
CA GLY A 79 4.30 -21.92 17.07
C GLY A 79 3.73 -22.62 15.82
N ASP A 80 2.45 -22.41 15.51
CA ASP A 80 1.82 -23.00 14.33
C ASP A 80 2.48 -22.46 13.07
N THR A 81 2.94 -23.37 12.21
CA THR A 81 3.69 -23.05 10.99
C THR A 81 2.97 -23.60 9.76
N THR A 82 2.81 -22.75 8.75
CA THR A 82 2.26 -23.14 7.45
C THR A 82 3.27 -22.85 6.34
N VAL A 83 3.53 -23.83 5.48
CA VAL A 83 4.29 -23.64 4.25
C VAL A 83 3.37 -23.00 3.20
N MET A 84 3.83 -21.92 2.57
CA MET A 84 3.08 -21.22 1.53
C MET A 84 3.29 -21.89 0.16
N ASN A 85 2.25 -21.87 -0.67
CA ASN A 85 2.30 -22.35 -2.05
C ASN A 85 2.95 -21.28 -2.94
N ASP A 86 3.83 -21.68 -3.86
CA ASP A 86 4.47 -20.77 -4.81
C ASP A 86 3.62 -20.56 -6.08
N SER A 87 3.76 -19.38 -6.69
CA SER A 87 3.13 -19.04 -7.96
C SER A 87 3.97 -18.01 -8.72
N LEU A 88 4.31 -18.33 -9.96
CA LEU A 88 5.06 -17.44 -10.84
C LEU A 88 4.12 -16.53 -11.62
N PHE A 89 4.22 -15.23 -11.38
CA PHE A 89 3.46 -14.22 -12.10
C PHE A 89 4.31 -13.61 -13.20
N VAL A 90 3.68 -13.40 -14.35
CA VAL A 90 4.31 -12.81 -15.53
C VAL A 90 3.73 -11.42 -15.77
N PHE A 91 4.59 -10.40 -15.71
CA PHE A 91 4.24 -8.99 -15.90
C PHE A 91 4.81 -8.44 -17.21
N ARG A 92 4.30 -7.28 -17.63
CA ARG A 92 4.79 -6.50 -18.79
C ARG A 92 4.98 -7.37 -20.06
N TYR A 93 3.94 -8.11 -20.44
CA TYR A 93 3.94 -8.95 -21.66
C TYR A 93 5.07 -10.00 -21.71
N GLY A 94 5.44 -10.59 -20.57
CA GLY A 94 6.47 -11.63 -20.53
C GLY A 94 7.84 -11.16 -20.07
N GLN A 95 8.02 -9.87 -19.83
CA GLN A 95 9.34 -9.30 -19.56
C GLN A 95 9.77 -9.35 -18.11
N ALA A 96 8.84 -9.43 -17.15
CA ALA A 96 9.19 -9.44 -15.73
C ALA A 96 8.49 -10.59 -15.01
N LEU A 97 9.27 -11.41 -14.32
CA LEU A 97 8.79 -12.54 -13.53
C LEU A 97 8.82 -12.20 -12.05
N ALA A 98 7.79 -12.60 -11.31
CA ALA A 98 7.83 -12.55 -9.85
C ALA A 98 7.20 -13.80 -9.21
N TRP A 99 7.94 -14.42 -8.31
CA TRP A 99 7.46 -15.46 -7.42
C TRP A 99 6.63 -14.86 -6.29
N ASN A 100 5.37 -15.23 -6.24
CA ASN A 100 4.44 -14.86 -5.18
C ASN A 100 4.04 -16.12 -4.45
N TYR A 101 4.08 -16.06 -3.12
CA TYR A 101 3.77 -17.15 -2.24
C TYR A 101 2.44 -16.87 -1.55
N TRP A 102 1.58 -17.88 -1.43
CA TRP A 102 0.25 -17.71 -0.90
C TRP A 102 -0.20 -18.84 0.02
N THR A 103 -1.13 -18.50 0.92
CA THR A 103 -1.79 -19.46 1.81
C THR A 103 -3.21 -19.01 2.10
N THR A 104 -4.11 -19.96 2.38
CA THR A 104 -5.46 -19.71 2.90
C THR A 104 -5.53 -19.86 4.42
N GLU A 105 -4.38 -20.04 5.08
CA GLU A 105 -4.33 -20.07 6.53
C GLU A 105 -4.83 -18.73 7.10
N LYS A 106 -5.66 -18.82 8.14
CA LYS A 106 -6.28 -17.64 8.72
C LYS A 106 -5.24 -16.82 9.48
N ILE A 107 -5.17 -15.53 9.15
CA ILE A 107 -4.41 -14.55 9.93
C ILE A 107 -5.30 -13.98 11.02
N TYR A 108 -4.86 -14.10 12.26
CA TYR A 108 -5.60 -13.60 13.42
C TYR A 108 -5.20 -12.15 13.71
N PRO A 109 -6.15 -11.31 14.16
CA PRO A 109 -5.87 -9.93 14.54
C PRO A 109 -5.06 -9.87 15.85
N ASN A 110 -4.28 -8.79 16.01
CA ASN A 110 -3.43 -8.54 17.19
C ASN A 110 -2.44 -9.67 17.51
N GLU A 111 -1.85 -10.27 16.47
CA GLU A 111 -0.91 -11.37 16.58
C GLU A 111 0.42 -11.02 15.92
N VAL A 112 1.46 -11.76 16.32
CA VAL A 112 2.80 -11.62 15.73
C VAL A 112 3.08 -12.82 14.86
N TYR A 113 3.45 -12.56 13.62
CA TYR A 113 3.83 -13.57 12.64
C TYR A 113 5.28 -13.41 12.23
N ARG A 114 5.94 -14.53 12.01
CA ARG A 114 7.27 -14.61 11.40
C ARG A 114 7.13 -15.25 10.03
N ILE A 115 7.64 -14.58 9.00
CA ILE A 115 7.67 -15.10 7.63
C ILE A 115 9.12 -15.39 7.29
N ASP A 116 9.45 -16.64 7.01
CA ASP A 116 10.80 -17.07 6.65
C ASP A 116 10.83 -17.49 5.18
N ALA A 117 11.87 -17.07 4.47
CA ALA A 117 12.23 -17.55 3.14
C ALA A 117 13.54 -18.32 3.21
N ARG A 118 13.61 -19.50 2.58
CA ARG A 118 14.81 -20.33 2.53
C ARG A 118 15.03 -20.91 1.14
N ASN A 119 16.23 -20.75 0.59
CA ASN A 119 16.60 -21.39 -0.68
C ASN A 119 17.22 -22.79 -0.45
N PRO A 120 17.43 -23.59 -1.51
CA PRO A 120 18.03 -24.91 -1.40
C PRO A 120 19.47 -24.92 -0.83
N GLU A 121 20.22 -23.83 -0.96
CA GLU A 121 21.56 -23.70 -0.37
C GLU A 121 21.53 -23.33 1.13
N GLY A 122 20.35 -23.13 1.71
CA GLY A 122 20.17 -22.81 3.13
C GLY A 122 20.30 -21.32 3.48
N LYS A 123 20.42 -20.43 2.50
CA LYS A 123 20.34 -18.98 2.72
C LYS A 123 18.93 -18.61 3.16
N THR A 124 18.83 -17.62 4.07
CA THR A 124 17.55 -17.22 4.66
C THR A 124 17.40 -15.71 4.77
N SER A 125 16.15 -15.26 4.67
CA SER A 125 15.67 -13.95 5.11
C SER A 125 14.37 -14.14 5.87
N PHE A 126 14.04 -13.22 6.76
CA PHE A 126 12.77 -13.28 7.47
C PHE A 126 12.21 -11.90 7.78
N ALA A 127 10.89 -11.81 7.96
CA ALA A 127 10.21 -10.61 8.42
C ALA A 127 9.35 -10.94 9.66
N ILE A 128 9.33 -10.02 10.62
CA ILE A 128 8.40 -10.05 11.75
C ILE A 128 7.29 -9.05 11.47
N VAL A 129 6.05 -9.52 11.57
CA VAL A 129 4.85 -8.78 11.17
C VAL A 129 3.88 -8.75 12.34
N GLU A 130 3.49 -7.57 12.79
CA GLU A 130 2.40 -7.43 13.75
C GLU A 130 1.09 -7.11 13.03
N THR A 131 0.07 -7.92 13.26
CA THR A 131 -1.24 -7.71 12.65
C THR A 131 -2.07 -6.73 13.47
N PRO A 132 -2.78 -5.78 12.84
CA PRO A 132 -3.64 -4.86 13.57
C PRO A 132 -4.88 -5.58 14.11
N SER A 133 -5.69 -4.82 14.86
CA SER A 133 -7.04 -5.26 15.18
C SER A 133 -7.88 -5.40 13.91
N GLN A 134 -8.92 -6.22 14.00
CA GLN A 134 -9.97 -6.25 12.98
C GLN A 134 -10.64 -4.87 12.85
N LEU A 135 -11.08 -4.51 11.64
CA LEU A 135 -11.82 -3.27 11.42
C LEU A 135 -13.31 -3.49 11.66
N GLU A 136 -13.93 -2.60 12.43
CA GLU A 136 -15.38 -2.55 12.52
C GLU A 136 -15.95 -1.90 11.25
N HIS A 137 -17.10 -2.40 10.80
CA HIS A 137 -17.83 -1.77 9.71
C HIS A 137 -18.31 -0.38 10.15
N PRO A 138 -17.94 0.70 9.43
CA PRO A 138 -18.38 2.02 9.81
C PRO A 138 -19.86 2.22 9.49
N LEU A 139 -20.52 2.99 10.34
CA LEU A 139 -21.86 3.50 10.06
C LEU A 139 -21.75 4.61 9.01
N VAL A 140 -22.42 4.44 7.87
CA VAL A 140 -22.51 5.47 6.83
C VAL A 140 -23.87 6.15 6.87
N GLN A 141 -23.84 7.46 7.11
CA GLN A 141 -25.02 8.31 7.11
C GLN A 141 -24.95 9.25 5.92
N TYR A 142 -26.00 9.27 5.09
CA TYR A 142 -26.11 10.21 3.99
C TYR A 142 -26.92 11.44 4.42
N SER A 143 -26.51 12.62 3.97
CA SER A 143 -27.19 13.88 4.30
C SER A 143 -27.37 14.78 3.09
N GLY A 144 -28.52 15.48 3.08
CA GLY A 144 -28.86 16.49 2.08
C GLY A 144 -29.17 15.93 0.68
N PRO A 145 -29.65 16.77 -0.26
CA PRO A 145 -29.97 16.36 -1.63
C PRO A 145 -28.73 15.92 -2.42
N ASP A 146 -27.54 16.37 -2.03
CA ASP A 146 -26.28 16.14 -2.75
C ASP A 146 -25.66 14.75 -2.51
N ALA A 147 -26.35 13.84 -1.82
CA ALA A 147 -25.86 12.47 -1.53
C ALA A 147 -24.47 12.41 -0.88
N ARG A 148 -24.10 13.41 -0.07
CA ARG A 148 -22.85 13.38 0.71
C ARG A 148 -23.00 12.42 1.87
N GLY A 149 -22.03 11.51 2.01
CA GLY A 149 -21.98 10.56 3.12
C GLY A 149 -21.04 11.02 4.22
N ILE A 150 -21.29 10.61 5.44
CA ILE A 150 -20.32 10.62 6.53
C ILE A 150 -20.19 9.19 7.02
N ALA A 151 -18.98 8.64 6.92
CA ALA A 151 -18.66 7.34 7.53
C ALA A 151 -18.08 7.57 8.92
N LYS A 152 -18.59 6.85 9.92
CA LYS A 152 -18.15 6.91 11.32
C LYS A 152 -17.84 5.51 11.83
N GLY A 153 -16.75 5.36 12.57
CA GLY A 153 -16.41 4.10 13.21
C GLY A 153 -15.37 4.25 14.30
N SER A 154 -14.94 3.12 14.85
CA SER A 154 -13.86 3.03 15.83
C SER A 154 -12.52 2.85 15.10
N TYR A 155 -11.46 3.53 15.54
CA TYR A 155 -10.11 3.35 14.97
C TYR A 155 -9.12 2.88 16.03
N SER A 156 -8.21 1.99 15.65
CA SER A 156 -7.29 1.37 16.62
C SER A 156 -5.86 1.92 16.60
N LYS A 157 -5.43 2.71 15.59
CA LYS A 157 -4.32 3.71 15.68
C LYS A 157 -3.90 4.34 14.35
N VAL A 158 -3.65 3.54 13.31
CA VAL A 158 -2.98 4.02 12.08
C VAL A 158 -3.84 3.72 10.86
N PHE A 159 -4.44 4.75 10.25
CA PHE A 159 -5.00 4.61 8.92
C PHE A 159 -3.88 4.70 7.88
N VAL A 160 -3.81 3.69 7.02
CA VAL A 160 -2.86 3.64 5.91
C VAL A 160 -3.57 3.94 4.59
N GLU A 161 -4.88 3.71 4.55
CA GLU A 161 -5.74 4.16 3.47
C GLU A 161 -7.14 4.50 4.00
N VAL A 162 -7.67 5.63 3.58
CA VAL A 162 -9.10 5.89 3.58
C VAL A 162 -9.44 6.48 2.23
N SER A 163 -10.25 5.80 1.44
CA SER A 163 -10.57 6.23 0.08
C SER A 163 -11.97 5.82 -0.34
N VAL A 164 -12.53 6.54 -1.31
CA VAL A 164 -13.75 6.13 -2.00
C VAL A 164 -13.42 5.83 -3.46
N LYS A 165 -13.91 4.69 -3.94
CA LYS A 165 -13.75 4.23 -5.31
C LYS A 165 -15.11 4.24 -6.00
N TYR A 166 -15.20 4.96 -7.11
CA TYR A 166 -16.37 5.00 -7.99
C TYR A 166 -16.12 4.16 -9.25
N ILE A 167 -17.13 3.41 -9.68
CA ILE A 167 -17.18 2.74 -10.96
C ILE A 167 -18.06 3.59 -11.87
N VAL A 168 -17.48 4.11 -12.95
CA VAL A 168 -18.07 5.13 -13.80
C VAL A 168 -18.25 4.57 -15.20
N GLU A 169 -19.48 4.57 -15.70
CA GLU A 169 -19.80 4.22 -17.07
C GLU A 169 -19.90 5.48 -17.93
N PHE A 170 -19.30 5.45 -19.12
CA PHE A 170 -19.41 6.49 -20.14
C PHE A 170 -20.26 5.97 -21.29
N PRO A 171 -21.58 6.28 -21.35
CA PRO A 171 -22.50 5.65 -22.29
C PRO A 171 -22.12 5.81 -23.76
N LEU A 172 -21.44 6.91 -24.10
CA LEU A 172 -21.08 7.24 -25.48
C LEU A 172 -19.88 6.45 -26.01
N THR A 173 -18.97 6.04 -25.12
CA THR A 173 -17.81 5.23 -25.47
C THR A 173 -17.99 3.77 -25.07
N VAL A 174 -19.04 3.45 -24.31
CA VAL A 174 -19.31 2.13 -23.74
C VAL A 174 -18.10 1.64 -22.93
N THR A 175 -17.43 2.57 -22.26
CA THR A 175 -16.28 2.29 -21.40
C THR A 175 -16.67 2.42 -19.95
N THR A 176 -16.03 1.62 -19.09
CA THR A 176 -16.15 1.72 -17.65
C THR A 176 -14.78 2.04 -17.06
N GLU A 177 -14.71 3.07 -16.24
CA GLU A 177 -13.49 3.48 -15.53
C GLU A 177 -13.67 3.36 -14.03
N LYS A 178 -12.55 3.22 -13.31
CA LYS A 178 -12.50 3.24 -11.85
C LYS A 178 -11.82 4.52 -11.39
N VAL A 179 -12.52 5.33 -10.61
CA VAL A 179 -11.99 6.60 -10.08
C VAL A 179 -11.85 6.48 -8.58
N LYS A 180 -10.65 6.72 -8.05
CA LYS A 180 -10.37 6.63 -6.62
C LYS A 180 -10.04 8.01 -6.07
N PHE A 181 -10.70 8.41 -5.00
CA PHE A 181 -10.41 9.64 -4.26
C PHE A 181 -9.87 9.28 -2.89
N SER A 182 -8.66 9.75 -2.57
CA SER A 182 -8.11 9.64 -1.22
C SER A 182 -8.85 10.60 -0.28
N LEU A 183 -9.22 10.10 0.89
CA LEU A 183 -9.87 10.82 1.96
C LEU A 183 -9.00 10.87 3.22
N LEU A 184 -7.77 10.33 3.16
CA LEU A 184 -6.89 10.16 4.32
C LEU A 184 -6.63 11.47 5.08
N ASN A 185 -6.43 12.57 4.36
CA ASN A 185 -6.20 13.90 4.94
C ASN A 185 -7.48 14.55 5.52
N ASN A 186 -8.66 13.96 5.27
CA ASN A 186 -9.95 14.45 5.70
C ASN A 186 -10.56 13.58 6.82
N VAL A 187 -9.76 12.68 7.41
CA VAL A 187 -10.19 11.89 8.56
C VAL A 187 -10.13 12.78 9.80
N GLU A 188 -11.29 12.96 10.42
CA GLU A 188 -11.43 13.66 11.70
C GLU A 188 -11.43 12.62 12.82
N TYR A 189 -10.59 12.83 13.83
CA TYR A 189 -10.49 11.95 14.99
C TYR A 189 -11.16 12.59 16.20
N SER A 190 -11.89 11.79 16.96
CA SER A 190 -12.39 12.16 18.27
C SER A 190 -11.46 11.65 19.37
N ASN A 191 -11.49 12.29 20.54
CA ASN A 191 -10.69 11.89 21.71
C ASN A 191 -11.08 10.52 22.30
N GLU A 192 -12.19 9.93 21.84
CA GLU A 192 -12.74 8.66 22.32
C GLU A 192 -12.36 7.45 21.45
N GLY A 193 -11.43 7.61 20.50
CA GLY A 193 -11.04 6.53 19.60
C GLY A 193 -12.02 6.30 18.44
N ASN A 194 -12.90 7.26 18.17
CA ASN A 194 -13.77 7.23 16.98
C ASN A 194 -13.21 8.15 15.90
N TYR A 195 -13.49 7.80 14.64
CA TYR A 195 -13.20 8.63 13.47
C TYR A 195 -14.47 8.98 12.72
N SER A 196 -14.42 10.09 11.97
CA SER A 196 -15.39 10.42 10.95
C SER A 196 -14.70 10.90 9.68
N VAL A 197 -15.23 10.50 8.53
CA VAL A 197 -14.72 10.95 7.23
C VAL A 197 -15.88 11.32 6.31
N SER A 198 -15.76 12.48 5.68
CA SER A 198 -16.74 12.96 4.70
C SER A 198 -16.51 12.27 3.35
N ILE A 199 -17.54 11.58 2.86
CA ILE A 199 -17.57 10.96 1.53
C ILE A 199 -18.07 12.04 0.55
N PRO A 200 -17.23 12.48 -0.42
CA PRO A 200 -17.61 13.51 -1.36
C PRO A 200 -18.70 13.03 -2.32
N ASN A 201 -19.50 13.95 -2.86
CA ASN A 201 -20.40 13.64 -3.95
C ASN A 201 -19.58 13.22 -5.19
N GLY A 202 -19.76 11.96 -5.61
CA GLY A 202 -19.05 11.38 -6.75
C GLY A 202 -19.26 12.15 -8.06
N ILE A 203 -20.46 12.69 -8.31
CA ILE A 203 -20.77 13.44 -9.54
C ILE A 203 -19.87 14.67 -9.66
N ILE A 204 -19.75 15.45 -8.59
CA ILE A 204 -18.91 16.65 -8.57
C ILE A 204 -17.44 16.27 -8.78
N GLY A 205 -16.95 15.26 -8.04
CA GLY A 205 -15.57 14.80 -8.15
C GLY A 205 -15.22 14.29 -9.54
N ILE A 206 -16.05 13.42 -10.12
CA ILE A 206 -15.85 12.81 -11.43
C ILE A 206 -15.92 13.87 -12.54
N SER A 207 -16.92 14.77 -12.48
CA SER A 207 -17.05 15.87 -13.45
C SER A 207 -15.79 16.75 -13.45
N SER A 208 -15.22 17.02 -12.27
CA SER A 208 -13.98 17.78 -12.13
C SER A 208 -12.76 17.04 -12.70
N VAL A 209 -12.63 15.73 -12.46
CA VAL A 209 -11.49 14.92 -12.93
C VAL A 209 -11.49 14.80 -14.45
N PHE A 210 -12.63 14.44 -15.04
CA PHE A 210 -12.72 14.21 -16.50
C PHE A 210 -13.06 15.47 -17.30
N LYS A 211 -13.40 16.59 -16.63
CA LYS A 211 -13.84 17.84 -17.27
C LYS A 211 -15.03 17.65 -18.20
N ILE A 212 -16.00 16.82 -17.77
CA ILE A 212 -17.24 16.55 -18.51
C ILE A 212 -18.46 16.83 -17.63
N PRO A 213 -19.62 17.20 -18.21
CA PRO A 213 -20.85 17.37 -17.44
C PRO A 213 -21.41 16.03 -16.96
N GLU A 214 -22.21 16.08 -15.89
CA GLU A 214 -22.84 14.91 -15.26
C GLU A 214 -23.66 14.05 -16.24
N SER A 215 -24.26 14.67 -17.26
CA SER A 215 -25.05 13.98 -18.28
C SER A 215 -24.25 13.03 -19.19
N ARG A 216 -22.92 13.04 -19.07
CA ARG A 216 -22.00 12.27 -19.93
C ARG A 216 -21.49 11.00 -19.28
N PHE A 217 -21.83 10.75 -18.02
CA PHE A 217 -21.42 9.54 -17.30
C PHE A 217 -22.48 9.08 -16.30
N ARG A 218 -22.35 7.86 -15.81
CA ARG A 218 -23.19 7.29 -14.76
C ARG A 218 -22.33 6.58 -13.72
N ILE A 219 -22.69 6.70 -12.44
CA ILE A 219 -21.97 6.01 -11.36
C ILE A 219 -22.65 4.66 -11.12
N VAL A 220 -22.12 3.59 -11.73
CA VAL A 220 -22.74 2.26 -11.62
C VAL A 220 -22.35 1.52 -10.34
N GLY A 221 -21.40 2.05 -9.56
CA GLY A 221 -21.07 1.52 -8.25
C GLY A 221 -20.15 2.44 -7.46
N SER A 222 -20.14 2.26 -6.14
CA SER A 222 -19.20 2.94 -5.25
C SER A 222 -18.79 2.03 -4.09
N GLU A 223 -17.57 2.23 -3.58
CA GLU A 223 -17.00 1.44 -2.49
C GLU A 223 -16.17 2.34 -1.59
N LEU A 224 -16.39 2.25 -0.27
CA LEU A 224 -15.52 2.82 0.74
C LEU A 224 -14.42 1.80 1.05
N ILE A 225 -13.18 2.24 1.00
CA ILE A 225 -12.00 1.44 1.30
C ILE A 225 -11.32 2.05 2.51
N ILE A 226 -11.19 1.27 3.57
CA ILE A 226 -10.47 1.65 4.78
C ILE A 226 -9.42 0.59 5.05
N ALA A 227 -8.18 1.02 5.24
CA ALA A 227 -7.09 0.16 5.65
C ALA A 227 -6.40 0.74 6.87
N SER A 228 -6.13 -0.13 7.85
CA SER A 228 -5.28 0.19 9.00
C SER A 228 -4.04 -0.68 9.04
N GLY A 229 -2.92 -0.09 9.44
CA GLY A 229 -1.66 -0.79 9.64
C GLY A 229 -1.46 -1.22 11.09
N GLY A 230 -0.57 -2.19 11.29
CA GLY A 230 -0.04 -2.52 12.61
C GLY A 230 0.70 -1.34 13.28
N LYS A 231 1.06 -1.51 14.56
CA LYS A 231 1.80 -0.46 15.31
C LYS A 231 3.20 -0.19 14.73
N ASP A 232 3.70 -1.16 13.99
CA ASP A 232 4.97 -1.22 13.26
C ASP A 232 4.84 -0.69 11.82
N TRP A 233 3.67 -0.17 11.43
CA TRP A 233 3.53 0.47 10.14
C TRP A 233 4.55 1.62 10.00
N PRO A 234 5.31 1.66 8.90
CA PRO A 234 6.40 2.61 8.77
C PRO A 234 5.88 4.05 8.77
N ASP A 235 6.58 4.92 9.47
CA ASP A 235 6.35 6.37 9.38
C ASP A 235 6.95 6.89 8.08
N LEU A 236 6.08 7.31 7.16
CA LEU A 236 6.45 7.83 5.85
C LEU A 236 6.41 9.35 5.80
N SER A 237 6.10 10.05 6.91
CA SER A 237 5.80 11.49 6.87
C SER A 237 6.99 12.36 6.44
N ASN A 238 8.20 11.86 6.64
CA ASN A 238 9.45 12.58 6.40
C ASN A 238 10.21 12.08 5.17
N LEU A 239 9.63 11.16 4.39
CA LEU A 239 10.25 10.59 3.20
C LEU A 239 9.59 11.16 1.94
N SER A 240 10.39 11.50 0.93
CA SER A 240 9.88 11.77 -0.41
C SER A 240 9.32 10.48 -1.04
N GLU A 241 8.50 10.62 -2.10
CA GLU A 241 8.01 9.45 -2.84
C GLU A 241 9.17 8.58 -3.34
N GLU A 242 10.24 9.19 -3.84
CA GLU A 242 11.44 8.49 -4.30
C GLU A 242 12.16 7.77 -3.16
N GLU A 243 12.27 8.40 -2.00
CA GLU A 243 12.93 7.83 -0.83
C GLU A 243 12.21 6.60 -0.29
N ILE A 244 10.87 6.58 -0.32
CA ILE A 244 10.05 5.42 0.10
C ILE A 244 10.40 4.15 -0.70
N PHE A 245 10.83 4.28 -1.95
CA PHE A 245 11.17 3.14 -2.80
C PHE A 245 12.63 2.70 -2.69
N LEU A 246 13.46 3.39 -1.90
CA LEU A 246 14.85 2.97 -1.68
C LEU A 246 14.89 1.67 -0.85
N PRO A 247 15.75 0.70 -1.18
CA PRO A 247 15.77 -0.62 -0.52
C PRO A 247 15.97 -0.58 1.01
N GLU A 248 16.58 0.49 1.52
CA GLU A 248 16.96 0.65 2.92
C GLU A 248 16.06 1.62 3.71
N SER A 249 15.13 2.33 3.05
CA SER A 249 14.34 3.37 3.72
C SER A 249 13.21 2.78 4.55
N VAL A 250 12.45 1.85 3.97
CA VAL A 250 11.28 1.23 4.58
C VAL A 250 11.42 -0.28 4.49
N LYS A 251 11.95 -0.90 5.56
CA LYS A 251 12.14 -2.35 5.62
C LYS A 251 11.97 -2.93 7.01
N ASN A 252 11.54 -4.19 7.05
CA ASN A 252 11.55 -5.06 8.24
C ASN A 252 12.09 -6.47 7.92
N VAL A 253 12.68 -6.64 6.74
CA VAL A 253 13.23 -7.92 6.27
C VAL A 253 14.69 -8.04 6.72
N GLU A 254 14.94 -9.00 7.58
CA GLU A 254 16.27 -9.36 8.06
C GLU A 254 17.01 -10.23 7.03
N ASN A 255 18.32 -10.01 6.87
CA ASN A 255 19.17 -10.62 5.84
C ASN A 255 18.63 -10.45 4.40
N GLY A 256 17.89 -9.37 4.16
CA GLY A 256 17.23 -9.09 2.89
C GLY A 256 16.76 -7.64 2.79
N VAL A 257 15.85 -7.38 1.86
CA VAL A 257 15.26 -6.04 1.63
C VAL A 257 13.75 -6.12 1.47
N GLY A 258 13.08 -4.98 1.63
CA GLY A 258 11.63 -4.84 1.44
C GLY A 258 10.84 -4.85 2.74
N LEU A 259 9.52 -4.83 2.58
CA LEU A 259 8.56 -4.65 3.66
C LEU A 259 7.47 -5.71 3.56
N VAL A 260 7.24 -6.41 4.67
CA VAL A 260 6.01 -7.19 4.86
C VAL A 260 5.27 -6.64 6.07
N ALA A 261 4.05 -6.16 5.87
CA ALA A 261 3.31 -5.44 6.91
C ALA A 261 1.98 -6.09 7.26
N GLY A 262 1.54 -5.94 8.51
CA GLY A 262 0.20 -6.35 8.94
C GLY A 262 -0.80 -5.27 8.58
N VAL A 263 -1.94 -5.67 8.01
CA VAL A 263 -3.03 -4.75 7.66
C VAL A 263 -4.39 -5.35 8.04
N ALA A 264 -5.36 -4.46 8.24
CA ALA A 264 -6.77 -4.79 8.14
C ALA A 264 -7.33 -3.93 7.01
N LEU A 265 -7.90 -4.57 5.99
CA LEU A 265 -8.48 -3.89 4.83
C LEU A 265 -9.96 -4.20 4.75
N LEU A 266 -10.78 -3.19 5.03
CA LEU A 266 -12.21 -3.21 4.84
C LEU A 266 -12.56 -2.61 3.47
N ARG A 267 -13.35 -3.35 2.69
CA ARG A 267 -13.99 -2.87 1.47
C ARG A 267 -15.49 -2.98 1.64
N MET A 268 -16.15 -1.84 1.67
CA MET A 268 -17.57 -1.78 1.92
C MET A 268 -18.26 -1.15 0.71
N PRO A 269 -19.15 -1.88 0.01
CA PRO A 269 -19.93 -1.28 -1.06
C PRO A 269 -20.79 -0.16 -0.47
N LEU A 270 -20.77 0.99 -1.13
CA LEU A 270 -21.67 2.09 -0.81
C LEU A 270 -22.92 1.95 -1.67
N LYS A 271 -24.08 2.17 -1.06
CA LYS A 271 -25.34 2.10 -1.79
C LYS A 271 -25.40 3.33 -2.71
N SER A 272 -25.65 3.09 -4.00
CA SER A 272 -25.98 4.15 -4.96
C SER A 272 -27.49 4.13 -5.18
N CYS A 273 -28.16 5.25 -4.93
CA CYS A 273 -29.61 5.36 -5.10
C CYS A 273 -29.89 6.37 -6.20
N TYR A 274 -30.98 6.14 -6.93
CA TYR A 274 -31.40 6.98 -8.03
C TYR A 274 -32.89 7.29 -7.87
N ASN A 275 -33.30 8.52 -8.15
CA ASN A 275 -34.71 8.83 -8.30
C ASN A 275 -35.25 8.31 -9.65
N ASP A 276 -36.55 8.45 -9.89
CA ASP A 276 -37.21 8.01 -11.13
C ASP A 276 -36.68 8.72 -12.40
N GLU A 277 -35.98 9.84 -12.24
CA GLU A 277 -35.33 10.59 -13.31
C GLU A 277 -33.89 10.13 -13.58
N GLY A 278 -33.40 9.13 -12.84
CA GLY A 278 -32.03 8.63 -12.94
C GLY A 278 -30.99 9.56 -12.31
N VAL A 279 -31.41 10.52 -11.48
CA VAL A 279 -30.53 11.40 -10.71
C VAL A 279 -30.10 10.68 -9.42
N HIS A 280 -28.81 10.72 -9.12
CA HIS A 280 -28.27 10.11 -7.91
C HIS A 280 -28.82 10.81 -6.65
N ILE A 281 -29.37 10.04 -5.71
CA ILE A 281 -29.97 10.51 -4.45
C ILE A 281 -29.33 9.80 -3.24
N PRO A 282 -29.44 10.37 -2.03
CA PRO A 282 -29.05 9.69 -0.79
C PRO A 282 -29.71 8.33 -0.63
N CYS A 283 -28.97 7.38 -0.06
CA CYS A 283 -29.49 6.07 0.30
C CYS A 283 -29.81 5.96 1.79
N GLU A 284 -30.73 5.06 2.14
CA GLU A 284 -30.78 4.54 3.51
C GLU A 284 -29.47 3.83 3.87
N PRO A 285 -29.01 3.92 5.14
CA PRO A 285 -27.79 3.26 5.60
C PRO A 285 -27.81 1.76 5.29
N LEU A 286 -26.66 1.20 4.96
CA LEU A 286 -26.47 -0.25 5.04
C LEU A 286 -26.27 -0.58 6.52
N ASN A 287 -27.22 -1.29 7.13
CA ASN A 287 -27.09 -1.87 8.47
C ASN A 287 -26.21 -3.11 8.43
#